data_AF-A0A535C8V9-F1
#
_entry.id   AF-A0A535C8V9-F1
#
_cell.length_a   1.000
_cell.length_b   1.000
_cell.length_c   1.000
_cell.angle_alpha   90.00
_cell.angle_beta   90.00
_cell.angle_gamma   90.00
#
_symmetry.space_group_name_H-M   'P 1'
#
loop_
_entity.id
_entity.type
_entity.pdbx_description
1 polymer ?
#
loop_
_entity_poly.entity_id
_entity_poly.type
_entity_poly.pdbx_seq_one_letter_code
_entity_poly.pdbx_strand_id
1 'polypeptide(L)'
;MDRAATSVTDRTWTSEAGDTASRRRIFVCKAAASGSPSCARTILAGLARHAYRRPVTDEDLKPLMAFYEDGRAEGGFERGIEVGLQRLLVSPSFLFRVERDPSHVSAGIAYPVSDIELASRLSFFLWSSIPDDQLLDLAAQGKLRQPEVLDRQVRRMLADPRAESLANHFAGQWLFLRNLATMSPDLDAFP
;
A
#
# COMPACT_ATOMS: atom_id res chain seq x y z
N MET A 1 2.79 51.59 0.46
CA MET A 1 3.59 50.95 -0.61
C MET A 1 4.97 50.75 -0.01
N ASP A 2 5.52 49.56 0.17
CA ASP A 2 5.05 48.23 -0.21
C ASP A 2 5.77 47.19 0.66
N ARG A 3 5.26 45.97 0.59
CA ARG A 3 5.38 44.81 1.47
C ARG A 3 6.77 44.18 1.60
N ALA A 4 6.83 43.33 2.62
CA ALA A 4 7.33 41.93 2.59
C ALA A 4 8.61 41.66 3.39
N ALA A 5 8.49 41.52 4.70
CA ALA A 5 9.46 40.76 5.49
C ALA A 5 8.93 40.40 6.90
N THR A 6 7.88 39.58 7.03
CA THR A 6 7.63 38.75 8.24
C THR A 6 6.40 37.85 8.05
N SER A 7 6.46 36.65 8.63
CA SER A 7 5.43 35.59 8.71
C SER A 7 5.35 34.57 7.55
N VAL A 8 6.40 33.76 7.40
CA VAL A 8 6.33 32.41 6.77
C VAL A 8 6.37 31.30 7.84
N THR A 9 6.26 31.65 9.12
CA THR A 9 6.24 30.69 10.24
C THR A 9 4.90 30.57 10.94
N ASP A 10 3.89 31.36 10.52
CA ASP A 10 2.54 31.34 11.13
C ASP A 10 1.53 30.56 10.27
N ARG A 11 1.98 29.47 9.65
CA ARG A 11 1.05 28.44 9.17
C ARG A 11 0.87 27.44 10.28
N THR A 12 0.11 27.89 11.27
CA THR A 12 -0.51 27.09 12.31
C THR A 12 -0.90 25.72 11.76
N TRP A 13 -0.25 24.69 12.29
CA TRP A 13 -0.74 23.33 12.25
C TRP A 13 -1.98 23.25 13.15
N THR A 14 -3.07 23.92 12.76
CA THR A 14 -4.37 23.74 13.40
C THR A 14 -4.92 22.39 12.96
N SER A 15 -5.02 21.51 13.94
CA SER A 15 -5.31 20.09 13.85
C SER A 15 -6.79 19.80 13.60
N GLU A 16 -7.36 20.29 12.50
CA GLU A 16 -8.58 19.69 11.97
C GLU A 16 -8.23 18.87 10.72
N ALA A 17 -8.16 17.55 10.89
CA ALA A 17 -8.03 16.64 9.77
C ALA A 17 -9.27 16.78 8.87
N GLY A 18 -9.15 17.56 7.79
CA GLY A 18 -10.24 17.81 6.85
C GLY A 18 -10.77 16.55 6.16
N ASP A 19 -11.99 16.64 5.60
CA ASP A 19 -12.61 15.54 4.86
C ASP A 19 -11.93 15.33 3.49
N THR A 20 -11.00 14.38 3.43
CA THR A 20 -10.27 14.02 2.21
C THR A 20 -10.76 12.69 1.63
N ALA A 21 -10.51 12.46 0.34
CA ALA A 21 -10.83 11.18 -0.30
C ALA A 21 -10.13 9.99 0.40
N SER A 22 -8.87 10.16 0.81
CA SER A 22 -8.12 9.14 1.57
C SER A 22 -8.76 8.87 2.92
N ARG A 23 -9.19 9.91 3.63
CA ARG A 23 -9.85 9.78 4.92
C ARG A 23 -11.18 9.03 4.81
N ARG A 24 -11.99 9.31 3.78
CA ARG A 24 -13.22 8.55 3.49
C ARG A 24 -12.96 7.07 3.17
N ARG A 25 -11.81 6.74 2.59
CA ARG A 25 -11.39 5.34 2.35
C ARG A 25 -10.90 4.64 3.61
N ILE A 26 -10.25 5.36 4.52
CA ILE A 26 -9.74 4.80 5.78
C ILE A 26 -10.88 4.57 6.77
N PHE A 27 -11.72 5.58 6.99
CA PHE A 27 -12.77 5.55 8.01
C PHE A 27 -14.07 4.94 7.47
N VAL A 28 -14.03 3.63 7.20
CA VAL A 28 -15.16 2.84 6.62
C VAL A 28 -16.34 2.62 7.57
N CYS A 29 -16.13 2.85 8.87
CA CYS A 29 -17.20 2.88 9.86
C CYS A 29 -17.01 4.09 10.78
N LYS A 30 -18.13 4.65 11.23
CA LYS A 30 -18.18 5.61 12.34
C LYS A 30 -18.96 4.95 13.46
N ALA A 31 -18.31 4.68 14.59
CA ALA A 31 -19.07 4.30 15.77
C ALA A 31 -19.76 5.54 16.35
N ALA A 32 -20.98 5.38 16.84
CA ALA A 32 -21.69 6.46 17.52
C ALA A 32 -20.84 7.02 18.69
N ALA A 33 -20.68 8.35 18.70
CA ALA A 33 -20.15 9.25 19.74
C ALA A 33 -18.78 8.97 20.39
N SER A 34 -18.20 7.76 20.35
CA SER A 34 -16.99 7.43 21.12
C SER A 34 -16.01 6.44 20.47
N GLY A 35 -16.30 5.96 19.24
CA GLY A 35 -15.37 5.06 18.54
C GLY A 35 -15.28 3.69 19.20
N SER A 36 -16.01 2.68 18.72
CA SER A 36 -15.92 1.32 19.28
C SER A 36 -14.58 0.68 18.87
N PRO A 37 -13.89 -0.03 19.77
CA PRO A 37 -12.73 -0.86 19.44
C PRO A 37 -12.99 -1.82 18.27
N SER A 38 -14.23 -2.28 18.11
CA SER A 38 -14.65 -3.12 16.97
C SER A 38 -14.52 -2.39 15.62
N CYS A 39 -14.87 -1.10 15.56
CA CYS A 39 -14.74 -0.31 14.35
C CYS A 39 -13.26 -0.03 14.03
N ALA A 40 -12.45 0.27 15.04
CA ALA A 40 -11.00 0.41 14.86
C ALA A 40 -10.36 -0.87 14.31
N ARG A 41 -10.76 -2.02 14.85
CA ARG A 41 -10.32 -3.33 14.35
C ARG A 41 -10.71 -3.53 12.89
N THR A 42 -11.93 -3.20 12.49
CA THR A 42 -12.38 -3.29 11.09
C THR A 42 -11.54 -2.40 10.17
N ILE A 43 -11.28 -1.15 10.56
CA ILE A 43 -10.45 -0.21 9.80
C ILE A 43 -9.03 -0.76 9.63
N LEU A 44 -8.37 -1.12 10.74
CA LEU A 44 -6.99 -1.59 10.73
C LEU A 44 -6.85 -2.94 10.02
N ALA A 45 -7.84 -3.83 10.10
CA ALA A 45 -7.86 -5.09 9.36
C ALA A 45 -8.00 -4.88 7.85
N GLY A 46 -8.87 -3.97 7.42
CA GLY A 46 -8.98 -3.61 6.00
C GLY A 46 -7.65 -3.07 5.47
N LEU A 47 -7.07 -2.09 6.17
CA LEU A 47 -5.79 -1.49 5.79
C LEU A 47 -4.65 -2.51 5.81
N ALA A 48 -4.56 -3.35 6.84
CA ALA A 48 -3.53 -4.38 6.95
C ALA A 48 -3.64 -5.43 5.85
N ARG A 49 -4.85 -5.78 5.40
CA ARG A 49 -5.06 -6.76 4.32
C ARG A 49 -4.39 -6.29 3.03
N HIS A 50 -4.60 -5.03 2.67
CA HIS A 50 -3.97 -4.42 1.50
C HIS A 50 -2.49 -4.16 1.70
N ALA A 51 -2.11 -3.63 2.87
CA ALA A 51 -0.74 -3.26 3.18
C ALA A 51 0.20 -4.47 3.25
N TYR A 52 -0.26 -5.57 3.85
CA TYR A 52 0.50 -6.82 3.98
C TYR A 52 0.24 -7.78 2.82
N ARG A 53 -0.73 -7.44 1.94
CA ARG A 53 -1.02 -8.14 0.68
C ARG A 53 -1.40 -9.60 0.88
N ARG A 54 -2.08 -9.89 2.00
CA ARG A 54 -2.51 -11.23 2.40
C ARG A 54 -3.67 -11.15 3.39
N PRO A 55 -4.38 -12.27 3.63
CA PRO A 55 -5.28 -12.38 4.79
C PRO A 55 -4.56 -11.99 6.09
N VAL A 56 -5.25 -11.16 6.88
CA VAL A 56 -4.76 -10.65 8.15
C VAL A 56 -5.14 -11.63 9.25
N THR A 57 -4.21 -11.92 10.15
CA THR A 57 -4.44 -12.77 11.33
C THR A 57 -4.64 -11.92 12.58
N ASP A 58 -5.09 -12.55 13.67
CA ASP A 58 -5.18 -11.87 14.96
C ASP A 58 -3.81 -11.44 15.49
N GLU A 59 -2.75 -12.18 15.14
CA GLU A 59 -1.36 -11.82 15.47
C GLU A 59 -0.90 -10.54 14.75
N ASP A 60 -1.37 -10.32 13.52
CA ASP A 60 -1.10 -9.07 12.80
C ASP A 60 -1.82 -7.89 13.45
N LEU A 61 -3.05 -8.11 13.90
CA LEU A 61 -3.89 -7.04 14.47
C LEU A 61 -3.53 -6.67 15.90
N LYS A 62 -3.07 -7.64 16.70
CA LYS A 62 -2.72 -7.42 18.11
C LYS A 62 -1.78 -6.22 18.32
N PRO A 63 -0.62 -6.11 17.62
CA PRO A 63 0.23 -4.94 17.77
C PRO A 63 -0.46 -3.66 17.25
N LEU A 64 -1.18 -3.71 16.14
CA LEU A 64 -1.86 -2.50 15.61
C LEU A 64 -2.91 -1.97 16.58
N MET A 65 -3.67 -2.87 17.22
CA MET A 65 -4.67 -2.52 18.22
C MET A 65 -4.05 -2.00 19.52
N ALA A 66 -2.89 -2.50 19.95
CA ALA A 66 -2.18 -1.96 21.10
C ALA A 66 -1.77 -0.49 20.88
N PHE A 67 -1.14 -0.20 19.74
CA PHE A 67 -0.78 1.17 19.35
C PHE A 67 -2.02 2.07 19.14
N TYR A 68 -3.13 1.49 18.69
CA TYR A 68 -4.41 2.20 18.64
C TYR A 68 -4.90 2.60 20.02
N GLU A 69 -4.87 1.72 21.02
CA GLU A 69 -5.34 2.05 22.37
C GLU A 69 -4.43 3.11 23.02
N ASP A 70 -3.11 3.05 22.80
CA ASP A 70 -2.17 4.07 23.27
C ASP A 70 -2.53 5.46 22.68
N GLY A 71 -2.66 5.54 21.35
CA GLY A 71 -3.06 6.80 20.69
C GLY A 71 -4.47 7.25 21.07
N ARG A 72 -5.38 6.31 21.34
CA ARG A 72 -6.74 6.62 21.77
C ARG A 72 -6.77 7.22 23.17
N ALA A 73 -5.95 6.72 24.09
CA ALA A 73 -5.84 7.27 25.43
C ALA A 73 -5.33 8.72 25.41
N GLU A 74 -4.47 9.07 24.45
CA GLU A 74 -3.92 10.42 24.29
C GLU A 74 -4.87 11.41 23.60
N GLY A 75 -5.58 10.98 22.55
CA GLY A 75 -6.27 11.91 21.64
C GLY A 75 -7.57 11.38 21.05
N GLY A 76 -8.16 10.33 21.63
CA GLY A 76 -9.42 9.76 21.18
C GLY A 76 -9.30 8.89 19.92
N PHE A 77 -10.45 8.50 19.37
CA PHE A 77 -10.53 7.44 18.35
C PHE A 77 -9.63 7.68 17.13
N GLU A 78 -9.65 8.90 16.59
CA GLU A 78 -8.90 9.20 15.37
C GLU A 78 -7.39 9.20 15.59
N ARG A 79 -6.94 9.71 16.73
CA ARG A 79 -5.54 9.62 17.13
C ARG A 79 -5.11 8.16 17.29
N GLY A 80 -5.97 7.32 17.86
CA GLY A 80 -5.74 5.88 17.89
C GLY A 80 -5.56 5.27 16.49
N ILE A 81 -6.45 5.60 15.53
CA ILE A 81 -6.31 5.11 14.15
C ILE A 81 -5.02 5.62 13.51
N GLU A 82 -4.64 6.88 13.75
CA GLU A 82 -3.40 7.45 13.25
C GLU A 82 -2.18 6.65 13.75
N VAL A 83 -2.09 6.42 15.06
CA VAL A 83 -0.96 5.70 15.68
C VAL A 83 -0.93 4.22 15.26
N GLY A 84 -2.10 3.57 15.17
CA GLY A 84 -2.22 2.21 14.63
C GLY A 84 -1.78 2.13 13.16
N LEU A 85 -2.13 3.13 12.34
CA LEU A 85 -1.71 3.22 10.95
C LEU A 85 -0.20 3.49 10.82
N GLN A 86 0.37 4.36 11.65
CA GLN A 86 1.82 4.57 11.71
C GLN A 86 2.54 3.24 12.00
N ARG A 87 2.06 2.47 12.98
CA ARG A 87 2.62 1.14 13.30
C ARG A 87 2.54 0.17 12.11
N LEU A 88 1.45 0.20 11.36
CA LEU A 88 1.26 -0.60 10.16
C LEU A 88 2.27 -0.22 9.07
N LEU A 89 2.49 1.08 8.83
CA LEU A 89 3.39 1.61 7.78
C LEU A 89 4.88 1.39 8.08
N VAL A 90 5.25 1.13 9.34
CA VAL A 90 6.63 0.76 9.71
C VAL A 90 6.81 -0.75 9.93
N SER A 91 5.78 -1.55 9.64
CA SER A 91 5.86 -3.00 9.78
C SER A 91 6.73 -3.64 8.68
N PRO A 92 7.60 -4.62 9.00
CA PRO A 92 8.31 -5.39 7.98
C PRO A 92 7.39 -6.00 6.93
N SER A 93 6.18 -6.44 7.31
CA SER A 93 5.17 -6.98 6.40
C SER A 93 4.65 -5.95 5.39
N PHE A 94 4.74 -4.65 5.70
CA PHE A 94 4.44 -3.57 4.75
C PHE A 94 5.66 -3.23 3.91
N LEU A 95 6.81 -2.98 4.56
CA LEU A 95 8.04 -2.50 3.94
C LEU A 95 8.66 -3.50 2.94
N PHE A 96 8.50 -4.80 3.22
CA PHE A 96 9.07 -5.86 2.39
C PHE A 96 7.99 -6.76 1.81
N ARG A 97 8.25 -7.28 0.60
CA ARG A 97 7.51 -8.39 -0.01
C ARG A 97 8.33 -9.65 0.21
N VAL A 98 8.18 -10.24 1.40
CA VAL A 98 8.92 -11.44 1.79
C VAL A 98 8.24 -12.65 1.19
N GLU A 99 9.02 -13.43 0.44
CA GLU A 99 8.62 -14.75 -0.06
C GLU A 99 9.46 -15.77 0.70
N ARG A 100 8.81 -16.81 1.24
CA ARG A 100 9.49 -17.76 2.13
C ARG A 100 9.72 -19.06 1.40
N ASP A 101 10.97 -19.49 1.34
CA ASP A 101 11.34 -20.80 0.84
C ASP A 101 10.61 -21.88 1.67
N PRO A 102 9.90 -22.83 1.02
CA PRO A 102 9.33 -23.95 1.73
C PRO A 102 10.44 -24.77 2.37
N SER A 103 10.27 -25.16 3.64
CA SER A 103 11.29 -25.89 4.41
C SER A 103 11.70 -27.24 3.80
N HIS A 104 10.92 -27.78 2.87
CA HIS A 104 11.16 -29.04 2.20
C HIS A 104 11.91 -28.89 0.86
N VAL A 105 12.20 -27.67 0.41
CA VAL A 105 12.90 -27.43 -0.86
C VAL A 105 14.39 -27.19 -0.62
N SER A 106 15.23 -27.96 -1.30
CA SER A 106 16.68 -27.77 -1.26
C SER A 106 17.11 -26.50 -1.99
N ALA A 107 18.20 -25.87 -1.51
CA ALA A 107 18.75 -24.68 -2.13
C ALA A 107 19.08 -24.92 -3.63
N GLY A 108 18.77 -23.92 -4.47
CA GLY A 108 19.02 -23.97 -5.91
C GLY A 108 17.94 -24.68 -6.74
N ILE A 109 16.91 -25.24 -6.11
CA ILE A 109 15.78 -25.86 -6.82
C ILE A 109 14.65 -24.84 -6.99
N ALA A 110 14.18 -24.68 -8.23
CA ALA A 110 13.02 -23.84 -8.51
C ALA A 110 11.75 -24.50 -7.97
N TYR A 111 10.91 -23.72 -7.29
CA TYR A 111 9.64 -24.18 -6.74
C TYR A 111 8.54 -23.15 -7.01
N PRO A 112 7.27 -23.57 -7.08
CA PRO A 112 6.16 -22.65 -7.21
C PRO A 112 5.96 -21.86 -5.92
N VAL A 113 5.91 -20.52 -6.02
CA VAL A 113 5.45 -19.68 -4.91
C VAL A 113 3.99 -19.97 -4.56
N SER A 114 3.54 -19.59 -3.37
CA SER A 114 2.13 -19.67 -2.95
C SER A 114 1.22 -18.77 -3.80
N ASP A 115 -0.10 -18.98 -3.72
CA ASP A 115 -1.07 -18.14 -4.44
C ASP A 115 -1.07 -16.68 -3.96
N ILE A 116 -0.80 -16.46 -2.66
CA ILE A 116 -0.66 -15.11 -2.07
C ILE A 116 0.56 -14.38 -2.63
N GLU A 117 1.70 -15.07 -2.70
CA GLU A 117 2.92 -14.53 -3.30
C GLU A 117 2.73 -14.30 -4.80
N LEU A 118 2.03 -15.21 -5.50
CA LEU A 118 1.67 -15.04 -6.91
C LEU A 118 0.82 -13.79 -7.15
N ALA A 119 -0.20 -13.53 -6.32
CA ALA A 119 -1.01 -12.31 -6.40
C ALA A 119 -0.16 -11.04 -6.25
N SER A 120 0.75 -11.03 -5.26
CA SER A 120 1.68 -9.90 -5.08
C SER A 120 2.65 -9.74 -6.25
N ARG A 121 3.21 -10.82 -6.77
CA ARG A 121 4.11 -10.76 -7.94
C ARG A 121 3.38 -10.19 -9.15
N LEU A 122 2.17 -10.66 -9.46
CA LEU A 122 1.36 -10.17 -10.57
C LEU A 122 1.02 -8.69 -10.44
N SER A 123 0.58 -8.25 -9.25
CA SER A 123 0.17 -6.85 -9.06
C SER A 123 1.33 -5.89 -9.22
N PHE A 124 2.51 -6.21 -8.68
CA PHE A 124 3.66 -5.32 -8.80
C PHE A 124 4.31 -5.42 -10.18
N PHE A 125 4.22 -6.56 -10.85
CA PHE A 125 4.70 -6.70 -12.21
C PHE A 125 3.83 -5.89 -13.18
N LEU A 126 2.50 -6.06 -13.13
CA LEU A 126 1.60 -5.43 -14.09
C LEU A 126 1.20 -4.00 -13.72
N TRP A 127 0.99 -3.71 -12.43
CA TRP A 127 0.46 -2.42 -11.96
C TRP A 127 1.46 -1.58 -11.17
N SER A 128 2.67 -2.07 -10.90
CA SER A 128 3.61 -1.43 -9.98
C SER A 128 2.97 -1.01 -8.64
N SER A 129 1.97 -1.79 -8.20
CA SER A 129 1.10 -1.45 -7.08
C SER A 129 0.60 -2.71 -6.38
N ILE A 130 -0.11 -2.52 -5.26
CA ILE A 130 -0.68 -3.60 -4.45
C ILE A 130 -1.81 -4.35 -5.21
N PRO A 131 -2.04 -5.64 -4.88
CA PRO A 131 -3.17 -6.38 -5.44
C PRO A 131 -4.50 -5.80 -4.95
N ASP A 132 -5.54 -5.93 -5.77
CA ASP A 132 -6.90 -5.58 -5.38
C ASP A 132 -7.60 -6.73 -4.64
N ASP A 133 -8.80 -6.45 -4.12
CA ASP A 133 -9.55 -7.41 -3.31
C ASP A 133 -9.87 -8.70 -4.08
N GLN A 134 -10.28 -8.59 -5.35
CA GLN A 134 -10.59 -9.75 -6.17
C GLN A 134 -9.37 -10.69 -6.30
N LEU A 135 -8.17 -10.14 -6.54
CA LEU A 135 -6.96 -10.93 -6.67
C LEU A 135 -6.54 -11.54 -5.33
N LEU A 136 -6.63 -10.79 -4.23
CA LEU A 136 -6.35 -11.28 -2.88
C LEU A 136 -7.33 -12.38 -2.45
N ASP A 137 -8.61 -12.27 -2.79
CA ASP A 137 -9.64 -13.24 -2.45
C ASP A 137 -9.41 -14.57 -3.18
N LEU A 138 -9.15 -14.52 -4.50
CA LEU A 138 -8.84 -15.71 -5.29
C LEU A 138 -7.57 -16.41 -4.77
N ALA A 139 -6.58 -15.64 -4.39
CA ALA A 139 -5.34 -16.15 -3.83
C ALA A 139 -5.54 -16.79 -2.45
N ALA A 140 -6.30 -16.13 -1.56
CA ALA A 140 -6.65 -16.65 -0.24
C ALA A 140 -7.46 -17.96 -0.33
N GLN A 141 -8.25 -18.13 -1.39
CA GLN A 141 -9.00 -19.35 -1.66
C GLN A 141 -8.17 -20.47 -2.34
N GLY A 142 -6.90 -20.22 -2.68
CA GLY A 142 -6.06 -21.18 -3.41
C GLY A 142 -6.54 -21.45 -4.85
N LYS A 143 -7.27 -20.51 -5.45
CA LYS A 143 -7.84 -20.65 -6.80
C LYS A 143 -7.06 -19.89 -7.86
N LEU A 144 -6.19 -18.96 -7.48
CA LEU A 144 -5.57 -18.02 -8.42
C LEU A 144 -4.73 -18.73 -9.48
N ARG A 145 -4.05 -19.81 -9.12
CA ARG A 145 -3.19 -20.56 -10.06
C ARG A 145 -3.95 -21.41 -11.08
N GLN A 146 -5.25 -21.61 -10.90
CA GLN A 146 -6.04 -22.37 -11.86
C GLN A 146 -5.94 -21.69 -13.24
N PRO A 147 -5.57 -22.41 -14.32
CA PRO A 147 -5.19 -21.78 -15.59
C PRO A 147 -6.22 -20.78 -16.12
N GLU A 148 -7.50 -21.14 -16.08
CA GLU A 148 -8.60 -20.27 -16.54
C GLU A 148 -8.82 -19.04 -15.64
N VAL A 149 -8.58 -19.18 -14.34
CA VAL A 149 -8.67 -18.07 -13.38
C VAL A 149 -7.51 -17.12 -13.59
N LEU A 150 -6.30 -17.67 -13.74
CA LEU A 150 -5.08 -16.89 -13.94
C LEU A 150 -5.14 -16.08 -15.24
N ASP A 151 -5.46 -16.71 -16.38
CA ASP A 151 -5.58 -16.02 -17.68
C ASP A 151 -6.61 -14.89 -17.60
N ARG A 152 -7.77 -15.15 -16.99
CA ARG A 152 -8.81 -14.13 -16.81
C ARG A 152 -8.34 -12.97 -15.94
N GLN A 153 -7.65 -13.23 -14.84
CA GLN A 153 -7.12 -12.18 -13.97
C GLN A 153 -6.03 -11.37 -14.68
N VAL A 154 -5.10 -12.01 -15.39
CA VAL A 154 -4.06 -11.31 -16.14
C VAL A 154 -4.68 -10.39 -17.20
N ARG A 155 -5.65 -10.86 -18.00
CA ARG A 155 -6.35 -10.03 -18.99
C ARG A 155 -7.07 -8.85 -18.35
N ARG A 156 -7.78 -9.08 -17.24
CA ARG A 156 -8.45 -8.02 -16.47
C ARG A 156 -7.44 -6.99 -15.99
N MET A 157 -6.31 -7.44 -15.45
CA MET A 157 -5.27 -6.55 -14.94
C MET A 157 -4.63 -5.73 -16.05
N LEU A 158 -4.37 -6.32 -17.22
CA LEU A 158 -3.84 -5.61 -18.39
C LEU A 158 -4.82 -4.58 -18.97
N ALA A 159 -6.13 -4.75 -18.78
CA ALA A 159 -7.15 -3.80 -19.20
C ALA A 159 -7.39 -2.66 -18.18
N ASP A 160 -6.85 -2.76 -16.97
CA ASP A 160 -6.94 -1.71 -15.95
C ASP A 160 -5.95 -0.58 -16.26
N PRO A 161 -6.31 0.71 -16.12
CA PRO A 161 -5.41 1.84 -16.37
C PRO A 161 -4.08 1.76 -15.61
N ARG A 162 -4.02 1.08 -14.46
CA ARG A 162 -2.77 0.86 -13.73
C ARG A 162 -1.74 0.06 -14.53
N ALA A 163 -2.15 -0.70 -15.54
CA ALA A 163 -1.25 -1.46 -16.40
C ALA A 163 -0.33 -0.59 -17.27
N GLU A 164 -0.68 0.67 -17.50
CA GLU A 164 0.21 1.64 -18.16
C GLU A 164 1.55 1.79 -17.42
N SER A 165 1.56 1.54 -16.11
CA SER A 165 2.77 1.55 -15.29
C SER A 165 3.79 0.53 -15.76
N LEU A 166 3.39 -0.62 -16.33
CA LEU A 166 4.31 -1.62 -16.86
C LEU A 166 5.16 -1.01 -17.99
N ALA A 167 4.51 -0.37 -18.97
CA ALA A 167 5.20 0.26 -20.09
C ALA A 167 6.03 1.47 -19.63
N ASN A 168 5.42 2.37 -18.86
CA ASN A 168 6.05 3.63 -18.44
C ASN A 168 7.25 3.39 -17.50
N HIS A 169 7.11 2.48 -16.54
CA HIS A 169 8.19 2.22 -15.60
C HIS A 169 9.32 1.41 -16.23
N PHE A 170 8.99 0.36 -16.98
CA PHE A 170 9.99 -0.47 -17.63
C PHE A 170 10.76 0.31 -18.70
N ALA A 171 10.06 0.91 -19.67
CA ALA A 171 10.72 1.66 -20.74
C ALA A 171 11.44 2.90 -20.21
N GLY A 172 10.82 3.64 -19.29
CA GLY A 172 11.43 4.83 -18.71
C GLY A 172 12.72 4.55 -17.93
N GLN A 173 12.81 3.39 -17.28
CA GLN A 173 14.03 2.97 -16.59
C GLN A 173 15.06 2.38 -17.56
N TRP A 174 14.64 1.51 -18.48
CA TRP A 174 15.54 0.83 -19.42
C TRP A 174 16.19 1.81 -20.40
N LEU A 175 15.43 2.78 -20.92
CA LEU A 175 15.91 3.81 -21.84
C LEU A 175 16.45 5.06 -21.13
N PHE A 176 16.55 5.05 -19.79
CA PHE A 176 16.94 6.19 -18.97
C PHE A 176 16.12 7.48 -19.22
N LEU A 177 14.92 7.38 -19.78
CA LEU A 177 14.08 8.55 -20.13
C LEU A 177 13.71 9.39 -18.90
N ARG A 178 13.69 8.78 -17.71
CA ARG A 178 13.46 9.50 -16.45
C ARG A 178 14.54 10.53 -16.15
N ASN A 179 15.76 10.32 -16.66
CA ASN A 179 16.89 11.22 -16.42
C ASN A 179 16.93 12.37 -17.43
N LEU A 180 16.20 12.30 -18.54
CA LEU A 180 16.17 13.35 -19.56
C LEU A 180 15.73 14.69 -18.99
N ALA A 181 14.77 14.70 -18.06
CA ALA A 181 14.32 15.92 -17.38
C ALA A 181 15.42 16.59 -16.53
N THR A 182 16.47 15.84 -16.17
CA THR A 182 17.62 16.33 -15.39
C THR A 182 18.87 16.57 -16.23
N MET A 183 18.80 16.30 -17.55
CA MET A 183 19.90 16.52 -18.48
C MET A 183 19.72 17.87 -19.19
N SER A 184 20.77 18.68 -19.19
CA SER A 184 20.86 19.86 -20.04
C SER A 184 21.65 19.54 -21.31
N PRO A 185 21.21 20.01 -22.49
CA PRO A 185 22.02 19.90 -23.71
C PRO A 185 23.36 20.59 -23.52
N ASP A 186 24.42 19.98 -24.05
CA ASP A 186 25.72 20.63 -24.19
C ASP A 186 25.62 21.69 -25.28
N LEU A 187 25.68 22.96 -24.87
CA LEU A 187 25.51 24.12 -25.75
C LEU A 187 26.69 24.31 -26.72
N ASP A 188 27.87 23.73 -26.43
CA ASP A 188 29.02 23.78 -27.33
C ASP A 188 28.95 22.68 -28.41
N ALA A 189 28.37 21.52 -28.08
CA ALA A 189 28.19 20.41 -29.01
C ALA A 189 26.86 20.48 -29.81
N PHE A 190 25.84 21.15 -29.26
CA PHE A 190 24.51 21.32 -29.84
C PHE A 190 24.04 22.79 -29.69
N PRO A 191 24.58 23.71 -30.49
CA PRO A 191 24.22 25.14 -30.46
C PRO A 191 22.81 25.44 -31.01
#